data_AF-A0A652K8E2-F1
#
_entry.id   AF-A0A652K8E2-F1
#
_cell.length_a   1.000
_cell.length_b   1.000
_cell.length_c   1.000
_cell.angle_alpha   90.00
_cell.angle_beta   90.00
_cell.angle_gamma   90.00
#
_symmetry.space_group_name_H-M   'P 1'
#
loop_
_entity.id
_entity.type
_entity.pdbx_description
1 polymer ?
#
loop_
_entity_poly.entity_id
_entity_poly.type
_entity_poly.pdbx_seq_one_letter_code
_entity_poly.pdbx_strand_id
1 'polypeptide(L)'
;MVNMAGGQGNVGINYGTVGTPDDRLRVAVEELTRLLQGLRPHLSPEQAQTVDEALPELTPDRAALRQRGLVLASVAQIAAAVGTVGQPVVDALGRLIALLA
;
A
#
# COMPACT_ATOMS: atom_id res chain seq x y z
N MET A 1 -24.58 -27.28 -10.70
CA MET A 1 -23.25 -26.79 -11.12
C MET A 1 -22.55 -26.27 -9.88
N VAL A 2 -21.51 -26.98 -9.44
CA VAL A 2 -20.63 -26.52 -8.36
C VAL A 2 -19.55 -25.67 -8.99
N ASN A 3 -19.48 -24.40 -8.63
CA ASN A 3 -18.38 -23.53 -9.08
C ASN A 3 -17.34 -23.52 -7.95
N MET A 4 -16.37 -24.43 -8.07
CA MET A 4 -15.19 -24.45 -7.20
C MET A 4 -14.24 -23.36 -7.69
N ALA A 5 -14.30 -22.19 -7.07
CA ALA A 5 -13.27 -21.17 -7.19
C ALA A 5 -12.16 -21.49 -6.18
N GLY A 6 -11.14 -22.20 -6.65
CA GLY A 6 -9.87 -22.37 -5.95
C GLY A 6 -9.10 -21.05 -5.97
N GLY A 7 -9.20 -20.29 -4.87
CA GLY A 7 -8.34 -19.13 -4.59
C GLY A 7 -7.50 -19.43 -3.35
N GLN A 8 -6.24 -19.78 -3.56
CA GLN A 8 -5.24 -19.91 -2.50
C GLN A 8 -4.97 -18.54 -1.86
N GLY A 9 -4.83 -18.53 -0.53
CA GLY A 9 -4.29 -17.36 0.19
C GLY A 9 -5.31 -16.45 0.86
N ASN A 10 -6.39 -16.99 1.43
CA ASN A 10 -7.21 -16.25 2.40
C ASN A 10 -6.43 -16.05 3.72
N VAL A 11 -5.50 -15.09 3.75
CA VAL A 11 -5.16 -14.42 5.01
C VAL A 11 -6.36 -13.54 5.33
N GLY A 12 -7.26 -14.08 6.16
CA GLY A 12 -8.58 -13.52 6.38
C GLY A 12 -8.53 -12.07 6.80
N ILE A 13 -9.35 -11.22 6.17
CA ILE A 13 -10.50 -10.62 6.84
C ILE A 13 -11.67 -10.59 5.85
N ASN A 14 -12.74 -11.27 6.24
CA ASN A 14 -14.07 -11.08 5.71
C ASN A 14 -14.56 -9.67 6.10
N TYR A 15 -14.13 -8.62 5.39
CA TYR A 15 -14.74 -7.29 5.47
C TYR A 15 -15.97 -7.25 4.58
N GLY A 16 -16.97 -8.05 4.96
CA GLY A 16 -18.31 -7.99 4.41
C GLY A 16 -18.90 -6.59 4.60
N THR A 17 -18.66 -5.72 3.62
CA THR A 17 -19.63 -4.78 3.06
C THR A 17 -19.90 -3.46 3.80
N VAL A 18 -19.52 -3.22 5.07
CA VAL A 18 -19.76 -1.88 5.70
C VAL A 18 -18.67 -1.43 6.68
N GLY A 19 -17.42 -1.26 6.21
CA GLY A 19 -16.41 -0.46 6.93
C GLY A 19 -16.57 1.03 6.64
N THR A 20 -16.38 1.89 7.63
CA THR A 20 -16.37 3.35 7.41
C THR A 20 -15.25 3.74 6.44
N PRO A 21 -15.32 4.90 5.76
CA PRO A 21 -14.23 5.38 4.91
C PRO A 21 -12.87 5.38 5.62
N ASP A 22 -12.86 5.64 6.93
CA ASP A 22 -11.67 5.63 7.77
C ASP A 22 -11.12 4.22 8.01
N ASP A 23 -11.98 3.20 8.16
CA ASP A 23 -11.53 1.80 8.27
C ASP A 23 -10.89 1.31 6.97
N ARG A 24 -11.47 1.69 5.82
CA ARG A 24 -10.88 1.37 4.51
C ARG A 24 -9.52 2.04 4.33
N LEU A 25 -9.40 3.30 4.78
CA LEU A 25 -8.13 4.02 4.75
C LEU A 25 -7.09 3.35 5.64
N ARG A 26 -7.47 2.96 6.86
CA ARG A 26 -6.58 2.26 7.80
C ARG A 26 -6.05 0.96 7.21
N VAL A 27 -6.93 0.12 6.67
CA VAL A 27 -6.55 -1.14 6.03
C VAL A 27 -5.61 -0.91 4.85
N ALA A 28 -5.89 0.09 4.00
CA ALA A 28 -5.02 0.40 2.86
C ALA A 28 -3.62 0.88 3.30
N VAL A 29 -3.54 1.68 4.36
CA VAL A 29 -2.27 2.14 4.94
C VAL A 29 -1.48 0.99 5.57
N GLU A 30 -2.14 0.10 6.31
CA GLU A 30 -1.51 -1.09 6.88
C GLU A 30 -0.99 -2.05 5.79
N GLU A 31 -1.77 -2.27 4.73
CA GLU A 31 -1.38 -3.09 3.58
C GLU A 31 -0.15 -2.49 2.88
N LEU A 32 -0.20 -1.19 2.55
CA LEU A 32 0.92 -0.48 1.93
C LEU A 32 2.18 -0.55 2.78
N THR A 33 2.06 -0.37 4.10
CA THR A 33 3.18 -0.46 5.04
C THR A 33 3.85 -1.84 5.00
N ARG A 34 3.06 -2.93 5.00
CA ARG A 34 3.60 -4.30 4.91
C ARG A 34 4.30 -4.54 3.58
N LEU A 35 3.71 -4.09 2.47
CA LEU A 35 4.31 -4.24 1.15
C LEU A 35 5.63 -3.48 1.03
N LEU A 36 5.71 -2.26 1.58
CA LEU A 36 6.96 -1.49 1.61
C LEU A 36 8.03 -2.15 2.45
N GLN A 37 7.69 -2.71 3.61
CA GLN A 37 8.64 -3.50 4.41
C GLN A 37 9.14 -4.74 3.65
N GLY A 38 8.27 -5.41 2.89
CA GLY A 38 8.64 -6.52 2.03
C GLY A 38 9.48 -6.13 0.82
N LEU A 39 9.38 -4.87 0.37
CA LEU A 39 10.16 -4.34 -0.75
C LEU A 39 11.59 -3.98 -0.34
N ARG A 40 11.83 -3.57 0.92
CA ARG A 40 13.15 -3.18 1.46
C ARG A 40 14.35 -4.07 1.05
N PRO A 41 14.29 -5.42 1.12
CA PRO A 41 15.42 -6.27 0.72
C PRO A 41 15.78 -6.19 -0.77
N HIS A 42 14.89 -5.63 -1.61
CA HIS A 42 15.08 -5.48 -3.05
C HIS A 42 15.51 -4.06 -3.45
N LEU A 43 15.66 -3.15 -2.49
CA LEU A 43 16.02 -1.75 -2.73
C LEU A 43 17.52 -1.52 -2.58
N SER A 44 18.04 -0.51 -3.29
CA SER A 44 19.35 0.05 -2.95
C SER A 44 19.31 0.70 -1.55
N PRO A 45 20.45 0.90 -0.88
CA PRO A 45 20.47 1.54 0.45
C PRO A 45 19.82 2.93 0.47
N GLU A 46 20.02 3.72 -0.59
CA GLU A 46 19.42 5.05 -0.74
C GLU A 46 17.89 4.96 -0.89
N GLN A 47 17.40 4.06 -1.73
CA GLN A 47 15.97 3.82 -1.92
C GLN A 47 15.30 3.30 -0.64
N ALA A 48 15.97 2.38 0.07
CA ALA A 48 15.50 1.84 1.33
C ALA A 48 15.38 2.95 2.39
N GLN A 49 16.36 3.86 2.48
CA GLN A 49 16.30 5.01 3.36
C GLN A 49 15.11 5.93 3.03
N THR A 50 14.87 6.25 1.75
CA THR A 50 13.71 7.05 1.34
C THR A 50 12.39 6.37 1.73
N VAL A 51 12.28 5.05 1.57
CA VAL A 51 11.10 4.30 2.01
C VAL A 51 10.95 4.33 3.52
N ASP A 52 12.03 4.16 4.28
CA ASP A 52 12.02 4.18 5.74
C ASP A 52 11.62 5.55 6.29
N GLU A 53 12.06 6.64 5.66
CA GLU A 53 11.67 8.02 5.99
C GLU A 53 10.18 8.28 5.68
N ALA A 54 9.64 7.62 4.64
CA ALA A 54 8.22 7.72 4.28
C ALA A 54 7.29 6.87 5.17
N LEU A 55 7.76 5.76 5.76
CA LEU A 55 6.94 4.90 6.64
C LEU A 55 6.25 5.63 7.80
N PRO A 56 6.91 6.50 8.61
CA PRO A 56 6.24 7.24 9.68
C PRO A 56 5.21 8.26 9.15
N GLU A 57 5.29 8.61 7.88
CA GLU A 57 4.35 9.50 7.20
C GLU A 57 3.09 8.79 6.70
N LEU A 58 3.10 7.45 6.66
CA LEU A 58 1.94 6.62 6.32
C LEU A 58 1.02 6.44 7.52
N THR A 59 0.36 7.53 7.89
CA THR A 59 -0.70 7.52 8.93
C THR A 59 -2.06 7.34 8.28
N PRO A 60 -3.02 6.64 8.93
CA PRO A 60 -4.39 6.48 8.44
C PRO A 60 -5.22 7.76 8.65
N ASP A 61 -4.65 8.91 8.28
CA ASP A 61 -5.24 10.23 8.34
C ASP A 61 -5.29 10.81 6.92
N ARG A 62 -6.51 11.07 6.45
CA ARG A 62 -6.77 11.51 5.07
C ARG A 62 -6.13 12.86 4.76
N ALA A 63 -6.13 13.80 5.71
CA ALA A 63 -5.61 15.15 5.51
C ALA A 63 -4.07 15.11 5.43
N ALA A 64 -3.44 14.37 6.33
CA ALA A 64 -2.00 14.16 6.34
C ALA A 64 -1.52 13.47 5.05
N LEU A 65 -2.19 12.39 4.63
CA LEU A 65 -1.82 11.68 3.39
C LEU A 65 -1.98 12.54 2.14
N ARG A 66 -3.01 13.39 2.07
CA ARG A 66 -3.15 14.37 0.98
C ARG A 66 -2.01 15.37 0.95
N GLN A 67 -1.62 15.90 2.11
CA GLN A 67 -0.47 16.81 2.21
C GLN A 67 0.84 16.13 1.79
N ARG A 68 0.93 14.82 1.99
CA ARG A 68 2.09 13.96 1.71
C ARG A 68 2.09 13.33 0.32
N GLY A 69 1.23 13.79 -0.59
CA GLY A 69 1.10 13.22 -1.94
C GLY A 69 2.41 13.14 -2.72
N LEU A 70 3.34 14.08 -2.52
CA LEU A 70 4.67 14.06 -3.14
C LEU A 70 5.55 12.91 -2.62
N VAL A 71 5.52 12.64 -1.32
CA VAL A 71 6.25 11.52 -0.69
C VAL A 71 5.69 10.20 -1.22
N LEU A 72 4.36 10.08 -1.28
CA LEU A 72 3.67 8.91 -1.84
C LEU A 72 4.05 8.68 -3.31
N ALA A 73 4.11 9.73 -4.12
CA ALA A 73 4.52 9.65 -5.52
C ALA A 73 5.99 9.20 -5.65
N SER A 74 6.89 9.71 -4.81
CA SER A 74 8.31 9.29 -4.79
C SER A 74 8.44 7.80 -4.49
N VAL A 75 7.73 7.31 -3.47
CA VAL A 75 7.70 5.87 -3.12
C VAL A 75 7.13 5.02 -4.26
N ALA A 76 6.09 5.50 -4.96
CA ALA A 76 5.55 4.81 -6.14
C ALA A 76 6.58 4.72 -7.28
N GLN A 77 7.37 5.77 -7.51
CA GLN A 77 8.45 5.76 -8.51
C GLN A 77 9.55 4.78 -8.13
N ILE A 78 9.96 4.75 -6.85
CA ILE A 78 10.92 3.77 -6.35
C ILE A 78 10.39 2.36 -6.58
N ALA A 79 9.15 2.08 -6.19
CA ALA A 79 8.54 0.76 -6.38
C ALA A 79 8.46 0.36 -7.86
N ALA A 80 8.09 1.29 -8.74
CA ALA A 80 8.05 1.04 -10.18
C ALA A 80 9.46 0.72 -10.75
N ALA A 81 10.51 1.34 -10.23
CA ALA A 81 11.89 1.09 -10.64
C ALA A 81 12.40 -0.32 -10.27
N VAL A 82 11.83 -0.95 -9.23
CA VAL A 82 12.13 -2.35 -8.82
C VAL A 82 11.41 -3.38 -9.72
N GLY A 83 10.60 -2.92 -10.68
CA GLY A 83 9.92 -3.77 -11.65
C GLY A 83 8.78 -4.60 -11.03
N THR A 84 8.68 -5.87 -11.41
CA THR A 84 7.56 -6.75 -11.02
C THR A 84 7.43 -6.95 -9.52
N VAL A 85 8.54 -6.86 -8.78
CA VAL A 85 8.54 -7.00 -7.31
C VAL A 85 7.88 -5.80 -6.62
N GLY A 86 7.98 -4.60 -7.21
CA GLY A 86 7.34 -3.39 -6.69
C GLY A 86 5.92 -3.15 -7.20
N GLN A 87 5.41 -3.94 -8.16
CA GLN A 87 4.05 -3.80 -8.68
C GLN A 87 2.95 -3.84 -7.60
N PRO A 88 3.00 -4.72 -6.59
CA PRO A 88 2.00 -4.72 -5.51
C PRO A 88 1.95 -3.38 -4.76
N VAL A 89 3.11 -2.74 -4.55
CA VAL A 89 3.19 -1.43 -3.89
C VAL A 89 2.54 -0.34 -4.75
N VAL A 90 2.81 -0.35 -6.06
CA VAL A 90 2.23 0.62 -7.00
C VAL A 90 0.70 0.50 -7.05
N ASP A 91 0.16 -0.72 -7.08
CA ASP A 91 -1.29 -0.97 -7.06
C ASP A 91 -1.92 -0.51 -5.74
N ALA A 92 -1.32 -0.87 -4.59
CA ALA A 92 -1.78 -0.42 -3.28
C ALA A 92 -1.80 1.11 -3.15
N LEU A 93 -0.79 1.80 -3.68
CA LEU A 93 -0.73 3.26 -3.76
C LEU A 93 -1.84 3.84 -4.63
N GLY A 94 -2.11 3.24 -5.80
CA GLY A 94 -3.21 3.65 -6.67
C GLY A 94 -4.57 3.57 -5.97
N ARG A 95 -4.82 2.48 -5.24
CA ARG A 95 -6.03 2.30 -4.43
C ARG A 95 -6.10 3.32 -3.29
N LEU A 96 -4.98 3.57 -2.61
CA LEU A 96 -4.90 4.58 -1.55
C LEU A 96 -5.24 5.97 -2.09
N ILE A 97 -4.65 6.38 -3.21
CA ILE A 97 -4.94 7.67 -3.85
C ILE A 97 -6.40 7.76 -4.28
N ALA A 98 -6.98 6.69 -4.83
CA ALA A 98 -8.40 6.64 -5.20
C ALA A 98 -9.32 6.77 -3.98
N LEU A 99 -8.92 6.25 -2.81
CA LEU A 99 -9.65 6.47 -1.56
C LEU A 99 -9.52 7.91 -1.08
N LEU A 100 -8.39 8.58 -1.34
CA LEU A 100 -8.15 9.96 -0.93
C LEU A 100 -8.87 10.97 -1.81
N ALA A 101 -9.06 10.69 -3.10
CA ALA A 101 -9.79 11.51 -4.08
C ALA A 101 -11.17 11.93 -3.54
#